data_AF-A0ABD1P4H0-F1
#
_entry.id   AF-A0ABD1P4H0-F1
#
_cell.length_a   1.000
_cell.length_b   1.000
_cell.length_c   1.000
_cell.angle_alpha   90.00
_cell.angle_beta   90.00
_cell.angle_gamma   90.00
#
_symmetry.space_group_name_H-M   'P 1'
#
loop_
_entity.id
_entity.type
_entity.pdbx_description
1 polymer ?
#
loop_
_entity_poly.entity_id
_entity_poly.type
_entity_poly.pdbx_seq_one_letter_code
_entity_poly.pdbx_strand_id
1 'polypeptide(L)'
;MSFSKLNTSTISSFQSNIDPGLSSHIDEERWVVYIRRTLEEELEQDTEIPVSIFCVPKPLMLSDPDSYIPQQVAIGPYHCFRPELYDMEKYKLAAAKRNQRELPNKKLQHLVDQYLKFELKIRAYYHKPLNFSGETLAWMMVVDASFLFEFLQVCAVGEGKALTNIPSKVSHLIELAANKAANNAIFRDIIMVENQIPLFVLRELLEFQFSSLELADDWLLSMLIGISKELSPFKMVEEFPKIQVMDCAHLLDFAYRVIVPNLEEQSHDLVTEIEEDGESKEGEKDSFGEPSYLRQLLDEVWNILSKLEKGPVQWIKSIIFSKPLKVVVKLPWTIVSKVPVLKMLKEPLEHVFSAFNKGGEKKEGEDSDSKSNIEKPPLIEEITIPCVMDLFEVGVCFVPTNEGIQSISFDAKTATLYLPIISIDVNSEIVLRNLVAYEACRASGPLILTRYSELMNGIIDTENDAKFLRERGIIINRLKSDKEVADLWNGMSNSLRLTKVSFIDKVIEDVNKYYNGRWKVKIGKFMKKYVFGSWQLLTFLAAIILLLLMCLQAFCQVYSCRRILPIKGLEPAETN
;
A
#
# COMPACT_ATOMS: atom_id res chain seq x y z
N MET A 1 -25.17 -43.16 -30.99
CA MET A 1 -23.92 -43.56 -30.30
C MET A 1 -23.13 -42.28 -30.04
N SER A 2 -23.44 -41.55 -28.97
CA SER A 2 -22.94 -41.75 -27.59
C SER A 2 -21.45 -41.50 -27.46
N PHE A 3 -21.09 -40.28 -27.08
CA PHE A 3 -19.98 -40.03 -26.16
C PHE A 3 -20.50 -39.14 -25.03
N SER A 4 -20.22 -39.60 -23.82
CA SER A 4 -20.86 -39.25 -22.57
C SER A 4 -20.07 -38.23 -21.75
N LYS A 5 -20.82 -37.27 -21.21
CA LYS A 5 -20.79 -36.73 -19.83
C LYS A 5 -19.44 -36.33 -19.23
N LEU A 6 -19.24 -35.01 -19.14
CA LEU A 6 -18.56 -34.36 -18.03
C LEU A 6 -19.59 -33.55 -17.25
N ASN A 7 -19.58 -33.73 -15.93
CA ASN A 7 -20.53 -33.18 -14.96
C ASN A 7 -20.45 -31.65 -14.88
N THR A 8 -21.54 -30.99 -15.28
CA THR A 8 -21.91 -29.64 -14.84
C THR A 8 -22.79 -29.73 -13.60
N SER A 9 -22.23 -29.44 -12.44
CA SER A 9 -22.99 -29.02 -11.27
C SER A 9 -22.09 -28.10 -10.44
N THR A 10 -22.67 -27.02 -9.93
CA THR A 10 -22.04 -25.98 -9.08
C THR A 10 -21.42 -24.77 -9.79
N ILE A 11 -22.07 -24.22 -10.82
CA ILE A 11 -22.09 -22.77 -11.11
C ILE A 11 -23.48 -22.43 -11.67
N SER A 12 -24.48 -22.33 -10.81
CA SER A 12 -25.84 -21.90 -11.19
C SER A 12 -26.68 -21.65 -9.92
N SER A 13 -26.37 -20.57 -9.21
CA SER A 13 -27.31 -20.02 -8.22
C SER A 13 -26.95 -18.57 -7.86
N PHE A 14 -26.77 -17.69 -8.85
CA PHE A 14 -26.73 -16.24 -8.64
C PHE A 14 -27.12 -15.52 -9.94
N GLN A 15 -28.32 -15.81 -10.43
CA GLN A 15 -29.01 -15.00 -11.46
C GLN A 15 -30.42 -15.55 -11.66
N SER A 16 -31.36 -15.15 -10.81
CA SER A 16 -32.79 -15.21 -11.14
C SER A 16 -33.59 -14.49 -10.06
N ASN A 17 -33.83 -13.20 -10.30
CA ASN A 17 -35.13 -12.52 -10.14
C ASN A 17 -34.90 -11.01 -10.33
N ILE A 18 -34.44 -10.66 -11.53
CA ILE A 18 -34.64 -9.32 -12.09
C ILE A 18 -35.60 -9.54 -13.26
N ASP A 19 -36.74 -8.87 -13.19
CA ASP A 19 -37.73 -8.81 -14.26
C ASP A 19 -37.02 -8.36 -15.55
N PRO A 20 -37.09 -9.09 -16.69
CA PRO A 20 -36.33 -8.76 -17.89
C PRO A 20 -36.79 -7.45 -18.59
N GLY A 21 -37.74 -6.72 -17.99
CA GLY A 21 -38.36 -5.52 -18.55
C GLY A 21 -37.75 -4.18 -18.12
N LEU A 22 -36.80 -4.14 -17.19
CA LEU A 22 -36.13 -2.89 -16.80
C LEU A 22 -34.78 -2.73 -17.50
N SER A 23 -34.80 -2.80 -18.83
CA SER A 23 -33.68 -2.30 -19.62
C SER A 23 -33.58 -0.79 -19.40
N SER A 24 -32.35 -0.33 -19.23
CA SER A 24 -31.94 1.06 -19.10
C SER A 24 -32.31 1.86 -20.36
N HIS A 25 -33.56 2.31 -20.46
CA HIS A 25 -33.87 3.45 -21.30
C HIS A 25 -33.44 4.68 -20.50
N ILE A 26 -32.23 5.19 -20.79
CA ILE A 26 -31.93 6.57 -20.40
C ILE A 26 -32.96 7.40 -21.15
N ASP A 27 -33.87 8.01 -20.40
CA ASP A 27 -34.79 8.99 -20.93
C ASP A 27 -33.95 10.22 -21.31
N GLU A 28 -33.56 10.29 -22.58
CA GLU A 28 -32.68 11.35 -23.11
C GLU A 28 -33.28 12.74 -22.82
N GLU A 29 -34.60 12.89 -22.87
CA GLU A 29 -35.27 14.15 -22.55
C GLU A 29 -35.07 14.51 -21.08
N ARG A 30 -35.25 13.53 -20.18
CA ARG A 30 -35.01 13.73 -18.75
C ARG A 30 -33.54 14.06 -18.45
N TRP A 31 -32.61 13.45 -19.18
CA TRP A 31 -31.18 13.76 -19.06
C TRP A 31 -30.87 15.19 -19.52
N VAL A 32 -31.41 15.63 -20.66
CA VAL A 32 -31.22 17.01 -21.16
C VAL A 32 -31.81 18.04 -20.19
N VAL A 33 -33.03 17.78 -19.66
CA VAL A 33 -33.66 18.65 -18.64
C VAL A 33 -32.79 18.72 -17.40
N TYR A 34 -32.25 17.58 -16.95
CA TYR A 34 -31.35 17.51 -15.80
C TYR A 34 -30.08 18.35 -16.01
N ILE A 35 -29.34 18.11 -17.09
CA ILE A 35 -28.08 18.82 -17.38
C ILE A 35 -28.31 20.32 -17.52
N ARG A 36 -29.38 20.74 -18.21
CA ARG A 36 -29.69 22.17 -18.34
C ARG A 36 -29.91 22.82 -16.98
N ARG A 37 -30.74 22.21 -16.12
CA ARG A 37 -31.03 22.73 -14.77
C ARG A 37 -29.77 22.78 -13.92
N THR A 38 -28.92 21.76 -13.99
CA THR A 38 -27.66 21.72 -13.23
C THR A 38 -26.72 22.84 -13.68
N LEU A 39 -26.56 23.05 -14.99
CA LEU A 39 -25.74 24.15 -15.51
C LEU A 39 -26.29 25.51 -15.11
N GLU A 40 -27.61 25.71 -15.14
CA GLU A 40 -28.25 26.95 -14.71
C GLU A 40 -27.99 27.21 -13.21
N GLU A 41 -28.17 26.21 -12.34
CA GLU A 41 -27.92 26.35 -10.89
C GLU A 41 -26.43 26.52 -10.54
N GLU A 42 -25.51 25.84 -11.23
CA GLU A 42 -24.06 26.01 -11.06
C GLU A 42 -23.57 27.37 -11.56
N LEU A 43 -24.20 27.95 -12.58
CA LEU A 43 -23.89 29.32 -13.04
C LEU A 43 -24.44 30.39 -12.07
N GLU A 44 -25.51 30.08 -11.33
CA GLU A 44 -26.10 30.97 -10.32
C GLU A 44 -25.37 30.90 -8.97
N GLN A 45 -24.83 29.74 -8.60
CA GLN A 45 -24.04 29.52 -7.39
C GLN A 45 -22.55 29.66 -7.71
N ASP A 46 -21.94 30.79 -7.37
CA ASP A 46 -20.50 31.12 -7.54
C ASP A 46 -19.55 30.21 -6.70
N THR A 47 -20.03 29.04 -6.29
CA THR A 47 -19.30 28.01 -5.53
C THR A 47 -19.15 26.78 -6.41
N GLU A 48 -17.92 26.50 -6.85
CA GLU A 48 -17.52 25.23 -7.44
C GLU A 48 -17.74 24.14 -6.36
N ILE A 49 -18.82 23.36 -6.47
CA ILE A 49 -19.09 22.23 -5.56
C ILE A 49 -18.40 21.00 -6.17
N PRO A 50 -17.24 20.57 -5.64
CA PRO A 50 -16.56 19.44 -6.22
C PRO A 50 -17.27 18.12 -5.88
N VAL A 51 -17.27 17.20 -6.84
CA VAL A 51 -17.57 15.79 -6.60
C VAL A 51 -16.66 15.28 -5.48
N SER A 52 -17.24 14.75 -4.41
CA SER A 52 -16.52 14.41 -3.17
C SER A 52 -16.94 13.08 -2.55
N ILE A 53 -18.13 12.58 -2.86
CA ILE A 53 -18.60 11.25 -2.46
C ILE A 53 -18.38 10.30 -3.65
N PHE A 54 -17.33 9.50 -3.54
CA PHE A 54 -16.85 8.62 -4.61
C PHE A 54 -17.37 7.19 -4.43
N CYS A 55 -17.32 6.39 -5.49
CA CYS A 55 -17.36 4.93 -5.32
C CYS A 55 -15.95 4.37 -5.33
N VAL A 56 -15.78 3.28 -4.61
CA VAL A 56 -14.50 2.60 -4.50
C VAL A 56 -14.07 2.10 -5.89
N PRO A 57 -12.85 2.41 -6.31
CA PRO A 57 -12.29 1.88 -7.54
C PRO A 57 -12.30 0.35 -7.52
N LYS A 58 -12.70 -0.26 -8.64
CA LYS A 58 -12.86 -1.72 -8.77
C LYS A 58 -11.65 -2.53 -8.28
N PRO A 59 -10.38 -2.13 -8.52
CA PRO A 59 -9.24 -2.88 -8.00
C PRO A 59 -9.20 -2.96 -6.47
N LEU A 60 -9.52 -1.86 -5.76
CA LEU A 60 -9.61 -1.87 -4.30
C LEU A 60 -10.78 -2.75 -3.83
N MET A 61 -11.95 -2.58 -4.45
CA MET A 61 -13.15 -3.35 -4.11
C MET A 61 -12.94 -4.87 -4.26
N LEU A 62 -12.21 -5.31 -5.30
CA LEU A 62 -11.95 -6.73 -5.53
C LEU A 62 -10.94 -7.33 -4.54
N SER A 63 -10.08 -6.50 -3.94
CA SER A 63 -9.09 -6.97 -2.99
C SER A 63 -9.70 -7.35 -1.63
N ASP A 64 -10.69 -6.59 -1.19
CA ASP A 64 -11.39 -6.82 0.08
C ASP A 64 -12.78 -6.16 0.08
N PRO A 65 -13.81 -6.83 -0.46
CA PRO A 65 -15.15 -6.24 -0.58
C PRO A 65 -15.79 -5.86 0.76
N ASP A 66 -15.53 -6.63 1.81
CA ASP A 66 -16.17 -6.46 3.12
C ASP A 66 -15.71 -5.17 3.83
N SER A 67 -14.56 -4.62 3.42
CA SER A 67 -14.04 -3.35 3.91
C SER A 67 -14.72 -2.11 3.32
N TYR A 68 -15.49 -2.26 2.23
CA TYR A 68 -16.05 -1.12 1.49
C TYR A 68 -17.57 -1.12 1.38
N ILE A 69 -18.19 -2.27 1.68
CA ILE A 69 -19.63 -2.47 1.53
C ILE A 69 -20.27 -2.43 2.91
N PRO A 70 -21.21 -1.51 3.19
CA PRO A 70 -21.84 -1.43 4.51
C PRO A 70 -22.66 -2.69 4.79
N GLN A 71 -22.66 -3.10 6.06
CA GLN A 71 -23.24 -4.37 6.52
C GLN A 71 -24.40 -4.20 7.50
N GLN A 72 -24.45 -3.06 8.19
CA GLN A 72 -25.42 -2.73 9.21
C GLN A 72 -26.32 -1.57 8.77
N VAL A 73 -25.75 -0.44 8.34
CA VAL A 73 -26.51 0.78 8.03
C VAL A 73 -26.08 1.42 6.72
N ALA A 74 -27.03 1.62 5.81
CA ALA A 74 -26.84 2.50 4.66
C ALA A 74 -27.01 3.96 5.10
N ILE A 75 -26.17 4.86 4.62
CA ILE A 75 -26.27 6.31 4.77
C ILE A 75 -26.11 6.90 3.38
N GLY A 76 -27.14 7.60 2.93
CA GLY A 76 -27.18 8.15 1.59
C GLY A 76 -27.54 7.11 0.52
N PRO A 77 -27.37 7.48 -0.75
CA PRO A 77 -28.11 6.87 -1.85
C PRO A 77 -27.52 5.60 -2.42
N TYR A 78 -26.21 5.34 -2.26
CA TYR A 78 -25.56 4.22 -2.95
C TYR A 78 -25.99 2.85 -2.41
N HIS A 79 -26.36 2.75 -1.13
CA HIS A 79 -26.70 1.47 -0.50
C HIS A 79 -28.13 1.41 0.07
N CYS A 80 -28.91 2.48 -0.04
CA CYS A 80 -30.23 2.61 0.60
C CYS A 80 -31.27 1.54 0.20
N PHE A 81 -31.17 0.94 -1.00
CA PHE A 81 -32.12 -0.07 -1.49
C PHE A 81 -31.62 -1.52 -1.33
N ARG A 82 -30.58 -1.74 -0.52
CA ARG A 82 -30.08 -3.09 -0.23
C ARG A 82 -30.96 -3.75 0.84
N PRO A 83 -31.66 -4.86 0.52
CA PRO A 83 -32.58 -5.50 1.45
C PRO A 83 -31.94 -5.90 2.78
N GLU A 84 -30.64 -6.24 2.77
CA GLU A 84 -29.88 -6.65 3.95
C GLU A 84 -29.76 -5.52 5.00
N LEU A 85 -29.92 -4.26 4.59
CA LEU A 85 -29.75 -3.08 5.45
C LEU A 85 -31.09 -2.52 5.97
N TYR A 86 -32.23 -3.11 5.57
CA TYR A 86 -33.57 -2.60 5.89
C TYR A 86 -33.93 -2.66 7.37
N ASP A 87 -33.27 -3.52 8.15
CA ASP A 87 -33.47 -3.58 9.60
C ASP A 87 -33.14 -2.26 10.29
N MET A 88 -32.17 -1.50 9.75
CA MET A 88 -31.79 -0.20 10.29
C MET A 88 -32.77 0.92 9.94
N GLU A 89 -33.58 0.79 8.90
CA GLU A 89 -34.53 1.84 8.48
C GLU A 89 -35.54 2.19 9.59
N LYS A 90 -35.95 1.20 10.39
CA LYS A 90 -36.84 1.44 11.54
C LYS A 90 -36.20 2.35 12.59
N TYR A 91 -34.89 2.23 12.82
CA TYR A 91 -34.14 3.05 13.76
C TYR A 91 -33.93 4.46 13.20
N LYS A 92 -33.66 4.59 11.90
CA LYS A 92 -33.55 5.91 11.26
C LYS A 92 -34.87 6.68 11.29
N LEU A 93 -35.99 6.00 11.01
CA LEU A 93 -37.32 6.60 11.14
C LEU A 93 -37.64 6.99 12.58
N ALA A 94 -37.21 6.18 13.56
CA ALA A 94 -37.35 6.53 14.97
C ALA A 94 -36.55 7.79 15.34
N ALA A 95 -35.34 7.95 14.79
CA ALA A 95 -34.52 9.15 14.93
C ALA A 95 -35.19 10.38 14.32
N ALA A 96 -35.64 10.30 13.06
CA ALA A 96 -36.38 11.37 12.41
C ALA A 96 -37.64 11.79 13.19
N LYS A 97 -38.37 10.81 13.76
CA LYS A 97 -39.54 11.06 14.60
C LYS A 97 -39.19 11.74 15.92
N ARG A 98 -38.03 11.46 16.50
CA ARG A 98 -37.53 12.15 17.70
C ARG A 98 -37.14 13.58 17.38
N ASN A 99 -36.34 13.81 16.34
CA ASN A 99 -35.97 15.14 15.88
C ASN A 99 -37.22 16.01 15.60
N GLN A 100 -38.26 15.45 14.99
CA GLN A 100 -39.53 16.17 14.78
C GLN A 100 -40.20 16.60 16.10
N ARG A 101 -40.12 15.82 17.18
CA ARG A 101 -40.70 16.18 18.48
C ARG A 101 -39.95 17.33 19.15
N GLU A 102 -38.68 17.52 18.80
CA GLU A 102 -37.81 18.56 19.35
C GLU A 102 -37.96 19.89 18.61
N LEU A 103 -38.68 19.91 17.49
CA LEU A 103 -38.94 21.10 16.67
C LEU A 103 -40.29 21.74 17.04
N PRO A 104 -40.31 22.82 17.85
CA PRO A 104 -41.55 23.54 18.13
C PRO A 104 -42.09 24.18 16.84
N ASN A 105 -43.32 23.82 16.45
CA ASN A 105 -44.08 24.37 15.33
C ASN A 105 -43.59 24.05 13.90
N LYS A 106 -42.57 23.20 13.72
CA LYS A 106 -42.10 22.80 12.39
C LYS A 106 -42.25 21.28 12.16
N LYS A 107 -42.95 20.90 11.09
CA LYS A 107 -43.03 19.51 10.61
C LYS A 107 -41.78 19.10 9.83
N LEU A 108 -41.46 17.81 9.87
CA LEU A 108 -40.40 17.20 9.06
C LEU A 108 -40.56 17.48 7.56
N GLN A 109 -41.80 17.63 7.09
CA GLN A 109 -42.10 18.05 5.71
C GLN A 109 -41.40 19.35 5.30
N HIS A 110 -41.27 20.34 6.19
CA HIS A 110 -40.61 21.60 5.84
C HIS A 110 -39.10 21.40 5.59
N LEU A 111 -38.47 20.46 6.29
CA LEU A 111 -37.08 20.08 6.02
C LEU A 111 -36.96 19.37 4.67
N VAL A 112 -37.91 18.50 4.33
CA VAL A 112 -37.98 17.86 3.02
C VAL A 112 -38.13 18.91 1.91
N ASP A 113 -39.04 19.87 2.08
CA ASP A 113 -39.25 20.96 1.12
C ASP A 113 -38.00 21.86 0.99
N GLN A 114 -37.22 22.02 2.06
CA GLN A 114 -35.93 22.74 2.03
C GLN A 114 -34.88 21.93 1.27
N TYR A 115 -34.72 20.63 1.54
CA TYR A 115 -33.75 19.78 0.84
C TYR A 115 -34.12 19.54 -0.62
N LEU A 116 -35.40 19.61 -0.95
CA LEU A 116 -35.85 19.57 -2.34
C LEU A 116 -35.32 20.76 -3.15
N LYS A 117 -35.12 21.93 -2.52
CA LYS A 117 -34.46 23.09 -3.17
C LYS A 117 -32.97 22.89 -3.38
N PHE A 118 -32.35 22.01 -2.58
CA PHE A 118 -30.94 21.66 -2.69
C PHE A 118 -30.72 20.37 -3.49
N GLU A 119 -31.71 19.89 -4.24
CA GLU A 119 -31.63 18.59 -4.91
C GLU A 119 -30.39 18.47 -5.81
N LEU A 120 -30.15 19.43 -6.70
CA LEU A 120 -28.99 19.37 -7.61
C LEU A 120 -27.69 19.55 -6.86
N LYS A 121 -27.65 20.47 -5.88
CA LYS A 121 -26.51 20.63 -4.97
C LYS A 121 -26.16 19.31 -4.28
N ILE A 122 -27.14 18.58 -3.73
CA ILE A 122 -26.91 17.26 -3.11
C ILE A 122 -26.35 16.28 -4.15
N ARG A 123 -26.92 16.23 -5.36
CA ARG A 123 -26.47 15.33 -6.43
C ARG A 123 -25.03 15.62 -6.89
N ALA A 124 -24.62 16.88 -6.90
CA ALA A 124 -23.27 17.30 -7.32
C ALA A 124 -22.16 16.71 -6.45
N TYR A 125 -22.44 16.38 -5.18
CA TYR A 125 -21.46 15.71 -4.31
C TYR A 125 -21.17 14.27 -4.75
N TYR A 126 -22.08 13.59 -5.44
CA TYR A 126 -21.97 12.17 -5.78
C TYR A 126 -21.38 11.97 -7.17
N HIS A 127 -20.35 11.11 -7.28
CA HIS A 127 -19.69 10.88 -8.57
C HIS A 127 -20.58 10.14 -9.59
N LYS A 128 -21.46 9.25 -9.12
CA LYS A 128 -22.45 8.56 -9.98
C LYS A 128 -23.77 9.30 -10.03
N PRO A 129 -24.44 9.32 -11.20
CA PRO A 129 -25.80 9.81 -11.31
C PRO A 129 -26.75 8.99 -10.44
N LEU A 130 -27.70 9.68 -9.81
CA LEU A 130 -28.69 9.09 -8.91
C LEU A 130 -30.05 8.95 -9.61
N ASN A 131 -30.52 7.72 -9.82
CA ASN A 131 -31.70 7.43 -10.66
C ASN A 131 -33.02 7.36 -9.88
N PHE A 132 -33.33 8.38 -9.06
CA PHE A 132 -34.60 8.50 -8.35
C PHE A 132 -35.05 9.97 -8.27
N SER A 133 -36.30 10.22 -7.84
CA SER A 133 -36.87 11.58 -7.82
C SER A 133 -36.21 12.46 -6.75
N GLY A 134 -36.28 13.79 -6.95
CA GLY A 134 -35.81 14.74 -5.95
C GLY A 134 -36.53 14.61 -4.60
N GLU A 135 -37.83 14.26 -4.61
CA GLU A 135 -38.58 13.98 -3.40
C GLU A 135 -38.04 12.76 -2.65
N THR A 136 -37.74 11.66 -3.35
CA THR A 136 -37.10 10.49 -2.74
C THR A 136 -35.73 10.84 -2.16
N LEU A 137 -34.92 11.62 -2.88
CA LEU A 137 -33.62 12.08 -2.41
C LEU A 137 -33.74 12.94 -1.14
N ALA A 138 -34.68 13.89 -1.12
CA ALA A 138 -34.89 14.78 0.02
C ALA A 138 -35.34 14.00 1.27
N TRP A 139 -36.28 13.07 1.14
CA TRP A 139 -36.70 12.20 2.23
C TRP A 139 -35.55 11.36 2.79
N MET A 140 -34.73 10.79 1.90
CA MET A 140 -33.55 10.02 2.28
C MET A 140 -32.56 10.89 3.06
N MET A 141 -32.23 12.09 2.57
CA MET A 141 -31.34 13.01 3.28
C MET A 141 -31.88 13.38 4.66
N VAL A 142 -33.18 13.66 4.80
CA VAL A 142 -33.78 14.00 6.11
C VAL A 142 -33.69 12.83 7.10
N VAL A 143 -34.02 11.61 6.65
CA VAL A 143 -34.04 10.42 7.52
C VAL A 143 -32.62 10.01 7.91
N ASP A 144 -31.70 9.96 6.95
CA ASP A 144 -30.31 9.56 7.18
C ASP A 144 -29.54 10.63 7.98
N ALA A 145 -29.74 11.92 7.70
CA ALA A 145 -29.15 12.99 8.51
C ALA A 145 -29.69 12.99 9.94
N SER A 146 -30.97 12.68 10.14
CA SER A 146 -31.55 12.57 11.47
C SER A 146 -30.93 11.44 12.29
N PHE A 147 -30.71 10.28 11.66
CA PHE A 147 -30.02 9.15 12.28
C PHE A 147 -28.56 9.48 12.59
N LEU A 148 -27.83 10.01 11.61
CA LEU A 148 -26.41 10.34 11.76
C LEU A 148 -26.20 11.41 12.84
N PHE A 149 -27.06 12.43 12.89
CA PHE A 149 -27.06 13.43 13.95
C PHE A 149 -27.21 12.79 15.34
N GLU A 150 -28.22 11.95 15.55
CA GLU A 150 -28.46 11.27 16.83
C GLU A 150 -27.26 10.37 17.22
N PHE A 151 -26.66 9.68 16.26
CA PHE A 151 -25.47 8.85 16.49
C PHE A 151 -24.23 9.70 16.86
N LEU A 152 -24.01 10.81 16.17
CA LEU A 152 -22.91 11.73 16.42
C LEU A 152 -23.02 12.41 17.79
N GLN A 153 -24.24 12.71 18.26
CA GLN A 153 -24.46 13.22 19.61
C GLN A 153 -23.95 12.26 20.68
N VAL A 154 -24.15 10.95 20.50
CA VAL A 154 -23.66 9.93 21.45
C VAL A 154 -22.13 9.98 21.56
N CYS A 155 -21.43 10.20 20.45
CA CYS A 155 -19.98 10.31 20.40
C CYS A 155 -19.47 11.56 21.14
N ALA A 156 -20.21 12.67 21.07
CA ALA A 156 -19.84 13.94 21.72
C ALA A 156 -19.98 13.89 23.27
N VAL A 157 -20.91 13.08 23.80
CA VAL A 157 -21.16 12.98 25.25
C VAL A 157 -19.99 12.33 26.01
N GLY A 158 -19.19 11.49 25.35
CA GLY A 158 -18.03 10.82 25.95
C GLY A 158 -16.90 11.76 26.40
N GLU A 159 -16.89 13.02 25.96
CA GLU A 159 -15.79 13.97 26.19
C GLU A 159 -15.90 14.83 27.46
N GLY A 160 -16.88 14.58 28.32
CA GLY A 160 -17.02 15.35 29.57
C GLY A 160 -17.45 16.81 29.38
N LYS A 161 -17.70 17.27 28.15
CA LYS A 161 -18.61 18.39 27.88
C LYS A 161 -20.02 17.88 28.16
N ALA A 162 -20.37 17.78 29.44
CA ALA A 162 -21.73 17.57 29.87
C ALA A 162 -22.56 18.70 29.29
N LEU A 163 -23.30 18.41 28.23
CA LEU A 163 -24.43 19.21 27.80
C LEU A 163 -25.31 19.43 29.05
N THR A 164 -25.26 20.62 29.64
CA THR A 164 -26.16 20.98 30.75
C THR A 164 -27.61 21.11 30.30
N ASN A 165 -27.88 20.96 28.99
CA ASN A 165 -29.20 20.96 28.36
C ASN A 165 -29.37 19.80 27.36
N ILE A 166 -28.90 18.58 27.67
CA ILE A 166 -29.40 17.40 26.94
C ILE A 166 -30.91 17.31 27.25
N PRO A 167 -31.81 17.23 26.25
CA PRO A 167 -33.17 16.82 26.51
C PRO A 167 -33.15 15.54 27.36
N SER A 168 -33.93 15.50 28.43
CA SER A 168 -33.93 14.46 29.48
C SER A 168 -34.29 13.03 29.03
N LYS A 169 -34.09 12.67 27.76
CA LYS A 169 -34.61 11.48 27.07
C LYS A 169 -33.57 10.67 26.27
N VAL A 170 -32.28 10.92 26.46
CA VAL A 170 -31.17 10.16 25.83
C VAL A 170 -30.90 8.82 26.56
N SER A 171 -31.70 8.48 27.57
CA SER A 171 -31.60 7.25 28.34
C SER A 171 -31.68 5.96 27.51
N HIS A 172 -32.41 5.97 26.38
CA HIS A 172 -32.45 4.82 25.45
C HIS A 172 -31.22 4.76 24.52
N LEU A 173 -30.57 5.89 24.25
CA LEU A 173 -29.29 5.91 23.54
C LEU A 173 -28.14 5.46 24.44
N ILE A 174 -28.24 5.64 25.75
CA ILE A 174 -27.29 5.05 26.71
C ILE A 174 -27.35 3.51 26.66
N GLU A 175 -28.50 2.92 26.30
CA GLU A 175 -28.67 1.48 26.09
C GLU A 175 -28.03 1.00 24.77
N LEU A 176 -28.05 1.83 23.72
CA LEU A 176 -27.28 1.60 22.47
C LEU A 176 -25.77 1.83 22.69
N ALA A 177 -25.38 2.87 23.43
CA ALA A 177 -24.01 3.16 23.85
C ALA A 177 -23.42 2.03 24.72
N ALA A 178 -24.27 1.38 25.55
CA ALA A 178 -23.87 0.23 26.36
C ALA A 178 -23.54 -1.01 25.52
N ASN A 179 -24.07 -1.11 24.29
CA ASN A 179 -23.73 -2.20 23.37
C ASN A 179 -22.56 -1.82 22.45
N LYS A 180 -21.36 -1.83 23.02
CA LYS A 180 -20.10 -1.50 22.31
C LYS A 180 -19.91 -2.27 21.00
N ALA A 181 -20.41 -3.51 20.90
CA ALA A 181 -20.32 -4.33 19.69
C ALA A 181 -21.24 -3.84 18.56
N ALA A 182 -22.47 -3.43 18.87
CA ALA A 182 -23.40 -2.86 17.89
C ALA A 182 -22.91 -1.50 17.36
N ASN A 183 -22.29 -0.69 18.24
CA ASN A 183 -21.71 0.59 17.83
C ASN A 183 -20.52 0.39 16.90
N ASN A 184 -19.66 -0.61 17.13
CA ASN A 184 -18.54 -0.90 16.23
C ASN A 184 -18.99 -1.20 14.79
N ALA A 185 -20.10 -1.92 14.61
CA ALA A 185 -20.64 -2.18 13.27
C ALA A 185 -21.14 -0.90 12.59
N ILE A 186 -21.80 -0.01 13.34
CA ILE A 186 -22.25 1.29 12.81
C ILE A 186 -21.04 2.19 12.51
N PHE A 187 -20.06 2.28 13.41
CA PHE A 187 -18.82 3.03 13.24
C PHE A 187 -18.07 2.65 11.96
N ARG A 188 -18.00 1.34 11.67
CA ARG A 188 -17.39 0.83 10.44
C ARG A 188 -18.14 1.28 9.19
N ASP A 189 -19.46 1.27 9.23
CA ASP A 189 -20.26 1.61 8.05
C ASP A 189 -20.29 3.11 7.78
N ILE A 190 -20.38 3.96 8.82
CA ILE A 190 -20.48 5.42 8.64
C ILE A 190 -19.20 6.08 8.14
N ILE A 191 -18.06 5.39 8.20
CA ILE A 191 -16.78 5.88 7.67
C ILE A 191 -16.51 5.39 6.24
N MET A 192 -17.37 4.52 5.69
CA MET A 192 -17.15 3.98 4.35
C MET A 192 -17.32 5.05 3.26
N VAL A 193 -16.46 5.03 2.25
CA VAL A 193 -16.44 6.07 1.21
C VAL A 193 -17.74 6.14 0.39
N GLU A 194 -18.40 5.01 0.16
CA GLU A 194 -19.70 4.94 -0.53
C GLU A 194 -20.91 5.23 0.37
N ASN A 195 -20.70 5.37 1.68
CA ASN A 195 -21.76 5.45 2.69
C ASN A 195 -21.79 6.82 3.38
N GLN A 196 -21.68 7.88 2.58
CA GLN A 196 -21.60 9.27 3.05
C GLN A 196 -22.81 10.08 2.60
N ILE A 197 -23.13 11.13 3.37
CA ILE A 197 -23.99 12.24 2.94
C ILE A 197 -23.21 13.56 3.04
N PRO A 198 -23.56 14.58 2.24
CA PRO A 198 -22.89 15.87 2.33
C PRO A 198 -23.04 16.49 3.73
N LEU A 199 -21.94 17.02 4.28
CA LEU A 199 -21.92 17.55 5.64
C LEU A 199 -22.84 18.75 5.82
N PHE A 200 -23.04 19.55 4.76
CA PHE A 200 -23.98 20.67 4.79
C PHE A 200 -25.42 20.21 5.09
N VAL A 201 -25.80 18.97 4.74
CA VAL A 201 -27.13 18.43 5.09
C VAL A 201 -27.29 18.30 6.61
N LEU A 202 -26.23 17.94 7.34
CA LEU A 202 -26.26 17.94 8.81
C LEU A 202 -26.28 19.37 9.36
N ARG A 203 -25.53 20.28 8.75
CA ARG A 203 -25.51 21.69 9.14
C ARG A 203 -26.88 22.35 9.01
N GLU A 204 -27.57 22.14 7.89
CA GLU A 204 -28.93 22.65 7.65
C GLU A 204 -29.94 22.06 8.65
N LEU A 205 -29.81 20.75 8.96
CA LEU A 205 -30.64 20.11 10.00
C LEU A 205 -30.42 20.76 11.36
N LEU A 206 -29.17 21.08 11.70
CA LEU A 206 -28.79 21.74 12.95
C LEU A 206 -29.29 23.18 12.99
N GLU A 207 -29.08 23.98 11.95
CA GLU A 207 -29.63 25.35 11.86
C GLU A 207 -31.17 25.35 11.96
N PHE A 208 -31.82 24.28 11.49
CA PHE A 208 -33.25 24.16 11.65
C PHE A 208 -33.68 23.96 13.12
N GLN A 209 -32.83 23.30 13.93
CA GLN A 209 -33.01 23.07 15.37
C GLN A 209 -32.51 24.24 16.23
N PHE A 210 -31.39 24.86 15.86
CA PHE A 210 -30.71 25.94 16.57
C PHE A 210 -31.00 27.27 15.87
N SER A 211 -31.50 28.28 16.60
CA SER A 211 -31.79 29.59 16.01
C SER A 211 -30.54 30.43 15.65
N SER A 212 -29.36 29.81 15.55
CA SER A 212 -28.08 30.44 15.18
C SER A 212 -27.19 29.45 14.42
N LEU A 213 -26.66 29.91 13.28
CA LEU A 213 -25.73 29.18 12.42
C LEU A 213 -24.37 28.92 13.12
N GLU A 214 -23.87 29.89 13.88
CA GLU A 214 -22.59 29.76 14.62
C GLU A 214 -22.69 28.64 15.67
N LEU A 215 -23.81 28.58 16.40
CA LEU A 215 -24.04 27.50 17.35
C LEU A 215 -24.09 26.15 16.65
N ALA A 216 -24.81 26.06 15.52
CA ALA A 216 -24.90 24.84 14.73
C ALA A 216 -23.51 24.32 14.31
N ASP A 217 -22.61 25.21 13.87
CA ASP A 217 -21.25 24.86 13.48
C ASP A 217 -20.39 24.40 14.68
N ASP A 218 -20.49 25.07 15.83
CA ASP A 218 -19.78 24.67 17.06
C ASP A 218 -20.23 23.29 17.58
N TRP A 219 -21.54 23.02 17.51
CA TRP A 219 -22.11 21.71 17.86
C TRP A 219 -21.66 20.63 16.89
N LEU A 220 -21.73 20.91 15.58
CA LEU A 220 -21.30 19.98 14.55
C LEU A 220 -19.82 19.66 14.69
N LEU A 221 -18.97 20.66 14.88
CA LEU A 221 -17.54 20.47 15.10
C LEU A 221 -17.27 19.59 16.32
N SER A 222 -17.94 19.84 17.45
CA SER A 222 -17.78 19.05 18.66
C SER A 222 -18.16 17.57 18.45
N MET A 223 -19.24 17.32 17.71
CA MET A 223 -19.68 15.99 17.33
C MET A 223 -18.68 15.29 16.40
N LEU A 224 -18.18 16.00 15.38
CA LEU A 224 -17.20 15.50 14.42
C LEU A 224 -15.85 15.19 15.08
N ILE A 225 -15.43 15.99 16.06
CA ILE A 225 -14.23 15.71 16.88
C ILE A 225 -14.43 14.43 17.69
N GLY A 226 -15.58 14.28 18.36
CA GLY A 226 -15.89 13.11 19.19
C GLY A 226 -15.84 11.81 18.40
N ILE A 227 -16.48 11.77 17.23
CA ILE A 227 -16.42 10.58 16.35
C ILE A 227 -15.01 10.37 15.78
N SER A 228 -14.28 11.44 15.43
CA SER A 228 -12.92 11.30 14.89
C SER A 228 -11.95 10.74 15.93
N LYS A 229 -12.12 11.05 17.22
CA LYS A 229 -11.34 10.40 18.29
C LYS A 229 -11.65 8.93 18.45
N GLU A 230 -12.91 8.54 18.30
CA GLU A 230 -13.31 7.14 18.41
C GLU A 230 -12.82 6.32 17.21
N LEU A 231 -12.82 6.91 16.01
CA LEU A 231 -12.43 6.23 14.77
C LEU A 231 -10.92 6.33 14.46
N SER A 232 -10.24 7.39 14.90
CA SER A 232 -8.85 7.63 14.50
C SER A 232 -7.93 6.55 15.08
N PRO A 233 -7.18 5.84 14.22
CA PRO A 233 -6.17 4.92 14.71
C PRO A 233 -4.98 5.69 15.30
N PHE A 234 -4.79 6.96 14.96
CA PHE A 234 -3.67 7.76 15.47
C PHE A 234 -3.99 8.35 16.85
N LYS A 235 -3.02 8.30 17.75
CA LYS A 235 -3.13 9.02 19.02
C LYS A 235 -3.15 10.53 18.74
N MET A 236 -4.33 11.13 18.89
CA MET A 236 -4.54 12.54 18.61
C MET A 236 -3.86 13.44 19.65
N VAL A 237 -3.34 14.59 19.20
CA VAL A 237 -2.88 15.68 20.08
C VAL A 237 -4.10 16.27 20.81
N GLU A 238 -3.92 16.79 22.02
CA GLU A 238 -5.02 17.42 22.78
C GLU A 238 -5.61 18.65 22.06
N GLU A 239 -4.84 19.30 21.18
CA GLU A 239 -5.28 20.40 20.34
C GLU A 239 -5.65 19.92 18.93
N PHE A 240 -6.92 20.07 18.56
CA PHE A 240 -7.41 19.75 17.21
C PHE A 240 -6.92 20.78 16.20
N PRO A 241 -6.61 20.36 14.96
CA PRO A 241 -6.38 21.30 13.88
C PRO A 241 -7.60 22.22 13.73
N LYS A 242 -7.35 23.49 13.41
CA LYS A 242 -8.40 24.48 13.17
C LYS A 242 -9.10 24.18 11.84
N ILE A 243 -9.99 23.20 11.84
CA ILE A 243 -10.80 22.82 10.70
C ILE A 243 -12.12 23.59 10.77
N GLN A 244 -12.45 24.34 9.72
CA GLN A 244 -13.78 24.91 9.58
C GLN A 244 -14.71 23.85 9.01
N VAL A 245 -15.85 23.63 9.67
CA VAL A 245 -16.86 22.64 9.24
C VAL A 245 -17.32 22.90 7.80
N MET A 246 -17.33 24.17 7.40
CA MET A 246 -17.72 24.62 6.06
C MET A 246 -16.84 24.13 4.93
N ASP A 247 -15.58 23.87 5.23
CA ASP A 247 -14.63 23.44 4.21
C ASP A 247 -14.75 21.93 3.95
N CYS A 248 -15.41 21.19 4.84
CA CYS A 248 -15.50 19.72 4.78
C CYS A 248 -16.72 19.26 3.98
N ALA A 249 -16.49 18.36 3.02
CA ALA A 249 -17.54 17.88 2.14
C ALA A 249 -18.49 16.88 2.82
N HIS A 250 -17.97 15.98 3.64
CA HIS A 250 -18.70 14.91 4.35
C HIS A 250 -17.88 14.41 5.55
N LEU A 251 -18.42 13.45 6.32
CA LEU A 251 -17.79 12.92 7.54
C LEU A 251 -16.39 12.32 7.30
N LEU A 252 -16.24 11.48 6.28
CA LEU A 252 -14.95 10.88 5.93
C LEU A 252 -13.89 11.92 5.51
N ASP A 253 -14.28 13.01 4.83
CA ASP A 253 -13.37 14.12 4.50
C ASP A 253 -12.87 14.82 5.77
N PHE A 254 -13.77 15.08 6.73
CA PHE A 254 -13.38 15.61 8.03
C PHE A 254 -12.39 14.68 8.74
N ALA A 255 -12.68 13.38 8.81
CA ALA A 255 -11.79 12.39 9.44
C ALA A 255 -10.41 12.33 8.76
N TYR A 256 -10.36 12.43 7.44
CA TYR A 256 -9.10 12.49 6.68
C TYR A 256 -8.28 13.73 7.04
N ARG A 257 -8.90 14.93 7.03
CA ARG A 257 -8.21 16.19 7.36
C ARG A 257 -7.71 16.25 8.80
N VAL A 258 -8.38 15.54 9.70
CA VAL A 258 -7.94 15.39 11.10
C VAL A 258 -6.65 14.56 11.19
N ILE A 259 -6.46 13.56 10.31
CA ILE A 259 -5.28 12.68 10.29
C ILE A 259 -4.14 13.30 9.48
N VAL A 260 -4.45 14.04 8.42
CA VAL A 260 -3.51 14.64 7.47
C VAL A 260 -3.69 16.17 7.41
N PRO A 261 -3.48 16.91 8.51
CA PRO A 261 -3.72 18.36 8.53
C PRO A 261 -2.65 19.14 7.74
N ASN A 262 -3.05 19.98 6.77
CA ASN A 262 -2.23 21.00 6.10
C ASN A 262 -0.86 20.53 5.57
N LEU A 263 -0.74 19.27 5.13
CA LEU A 263 0.46 18.75 4.46
C LEU A 263 0.42 18.92 2.93
N GLU A 264 -0.71 19.43 2.39
CA GLU A 264 -0.90 19.66 0.95
C GLU A 264 -0.09 20.88 0.45
N GLU A 265 0.00 21.97 1.22
CA GLU A 265 0.65 23.23 0.81
C GLU A 265 2.19 23.14 0.70
N GLN A 266 2.86 22.29 1.48
CA GLN A 266 4.34 22.16 1.45
C GLN A 266 4.87 21.45 0.18
N SER A 267 3.99 20.87 -0.63
CA SER A 267 4.37 20.08 -1.81
C SER A 267 4.40 20.87 -3.12
N HIS A 268 3.75 22.04 -3.17
CA HIS A 268 3.65 22.85 -4.40
C HIS A 268 4.90 23.69 -4.71
N ASP A 269 5.76 23.97 -3.72
CA ASP A 269 6.93 24.84 -3.89
C ASP A 269 8.13 24.19 -4.62
N LEU A 270 8.03 22.94 -5.06
CA LEU A 270 9.17 22.21 -5.67
C LEU A 270 8.93 21.68 -7.09
N VAL A 271 7.78 21.96 -7.73
CA VAL A 271 7.43 21.33 -9.03
C VAL A 271 7.34 22.31 -10.20
N THR A 272 7.41 23.63 -9.99
CA THR A 272 7.41 24.60 -11.10
C THR A 272 8.82 24.94 -11.55
N GLU A 273 9.43 24.06 -12.37
CA GLU A 273 10.45 24.43 -13.35
C GLU A 273 10.75 23.24 -14.28
N ILE A 274 9.80 22.92 -15.16
CA ILE A 274 10.13 22.36 -16.49
C ILE A 274 9.26 23.11 -17.49
N GLU A 275 9.87 24.08 -18.15
CA GLU A 275 9.30 24.79 -19.28
C GLU A 275 9.03 23.81 -20.43
N GLU A 276 7.78 23.79 -20.90
CA GLU A 276 7.41 23.28 -22.21
C GLU A 276 7.82 24.33 -23.25
N ASP A 277 8.77 23.99 -24.12
CA ASP A 277 8.90 24.65 -25.42
C ASP A 277 8.98 23.56 -26.48
N GLY A 278 7.87 23.42 -27.21
CA GLY A 278 7.81 22.63 -28.42
C GLY A 278 8.03 23.54 -29.62
N GLU A 279 9.03 23.23 -30.45
CA GLU A 279 8.89 23.45 -31.89
C GLU A 279 9.72 22.44 -32.68
N SER A 280 9.05 21.88 -33.69
CA SER A 280 9.57 20.90 -34.62
C SER A 280 10.33 21.58 -35.75
N LYS A 281 11.43 20.97 -36.22
CA LYS A 281 11.78 20.93 -37.64
C LYS A 281 12.83 19.88 -37.98
N GLU A 282 12.69 19.43 -39.21
CA GLU A 282 13.26 18.26 -39.88
C GLU A 282 14.79 18.28 -40.04
N GLY A 283 15.36 17.07 -39.97
CA GLY A 283 16.27 16.52 -40.98
C GLY A 283 17.70 17.03 -41.02
N GLU A 284 18.66 16.19 -40.63
CA GLU A 284 19.63 15.65 -41.58
C GLU A 284 20.43 14.46 -41.02
N LYS A 285 20.91 13.67 -41.97
CA LYS A 285 21.60 12.38 -41.86
C LYS A 285 22.88 12.49 -41.02
N ASP A 286 23.20 11.40 -40.31
CA ASP A 286 24.53 10.80 -40.52
C ASP A 286 24.58 9.31 -40.18
N SER A 287 25.19 8.60 -41.11
CA SER A 287 25.47 7.16 -41.13
C SER A 287 26.53 6.77 -40.12
N PHE A 288 26.37 5.64 -39.43
CA PHE A 288 27.51 4.92 -38.86
C PHE A 288 27.41 3.42 -39.15
N GLY A 289 28.45 2.93 -39.80
CA GLY A 289 28.56 1.59 -40.39
C GLY A 289 28.87 0.46 -39.42
N GLU A 290 28.86 -0.74 -39.98
CA GLU A 290 29.29 -2.00 -39.38
C GLU A 290 30.65 -1.90 -38.68
N PRO A 291 30.84 -2.50 -37.48
CA PRO A 291 32.17 -2.63 -36.91
C PRO A 291 32.92 -3.82 -37.54
N SER A 292 33.93 -3.51 -38.36
CA SER A 292 34.88 -4.47 -38.96
C SER A 292 35.76 -5.22 -37.95
N TYR A 293 35.59 -4.96 -36.65
CA TYR A 293 36.44 -5.48 -35.58
C TYR A 293 36.10 -6.91 -35.18
N LEU A 294 34.82 -7.32 -35.30
CA LEU A 294 34.38 -8.66 -34.91
C LEU A 294 34.85 -9.74 -35.89
N ARG A 295 34.91 -9.43 -37.19
CA ARG A 295 35.45 -10.36 -38.21
C ARG A 295 36.96 -10.56 -38.04
N GLN A 296 37.71 -9.49 -37.81
CA GLN A 296 39.16 -9.56 -37.56
C GLN A 296 39.49 -10.35 -36.29
N LEU A 297 38.72 -10.17 -35.21
CA LEU A 297 38.92 -10.92 -33.97
C LEU A 297 38.69 -12.43 -34.13
N LEU A 298 37.69 -12.82 -34.93
CA LEU A 298 37.37 -14.22 -35.17
C LEU A 298 38.42 -14.90 -36.06
N ASP A 299 38.93 -14.19 -37.06
CA ASP A 299 39.96 -14.71 -37.97
C ASP A 299 41.32 -14.89 -37.27
N GLU A 300 41.70 -13.97 -36.37
CA GLU A 300 42.96 -14.06 -35.61
C GLU A 300 42.93 -15.24 -34.62
N VAL A 301 41.79 -15.45 -33.95
CA VAL A 301 41.58 -16.56 -33.02
C VAL A 301 41.58 -17.91 -33.75
N TRP A 302 40.98 -17.97 -34.93
CA TRP A 302 40.96 -19.17 -35.76
C TRP A 302 42.36 -19.57 -36.26
N ASN A 303 43.20 -18.58 -36.59
CA ASN A 303 44.55 -18.77 -37.10
C ASN A 303 45.57 -19.20 -36.02
N ILE A 304 45.27 -18.93 -34.75
CA ILE A 304 46.06 -19.39 -33.59
C ILE A 304 45.68 -20.84 -33.23
N LEU A 305 44.38 -21.17 -33.30
CA LEU A 305 43.87 -22.51 -33.00
C LEU A 305 44.29 -23.56 -34.04
N SER A 306 44.51 -23.15 -35.28
CA SER A 306 44.91 -24.04 -36.38
C SER A 306 46.38 -24.49 -36.34
N LYS A 307 47.21 -23.88 -35.48
CA LYS A 307 48.67 -24.14 -35.41
C LYS A 307 49.12 -25.12 -34.32
N LEU A 308 48.21 -25.68 -33.51
CA LEU A 308 48.56 -26.71 -32.53
C LEU A 308 48.44 -28.12 -33.14
N GLU A 309 49.59 -28.80 -33.33
CA GLU A 309 49.60 -30.16 -33.85
C GLU A 309 49.19 -31.22 -32.80
N LYS A 310 48.10 -31.94 -33.16
CA LYS A 310 47.75 -33.34 -32.89
C LYS A 310 48.03 -33.90 -31.48
N GLY A 311 47.35 -33.32 -30.49
CA GLY A 311 47.07 -33.86 -29.15
C GLY A 311 46.27 -32.82 -28.31
N PRO A 312 45.88 -33.11 -27.06
CA PRO A 312 44.51 -33.48 -26.66
C PRO A 312 43.40 -32.45 -27.03
N VAL A 313 43.16 -32.20 -28.32
CA VAL A 313 42.13 -31.26 -28.82
C VAL A 313 40.69 -31.70 -28.48
N GLN A 314 40.47 -32.99 -28.25
CA GLN A 314 39.13 -33.52 -27.93
C GLN A 314 38.69 -33.20 -26.50
N TRP A 315 39.64 -33.02 -25.57
CA TRP A 315 39.37 -32.71 -24.16
C TRP A 315 39.04 -31.22 -23.96
N ILE A 316 39.72 -30.34 -24.71
CA ILE A 316 39.50 -28.89 -24.70
C ILE A 316 38.14 -28.52 -25.32
N LYS A 317 37.67 -29.25 -26.34
CA LYS A 317 36.32 -29.10 -26.92
C LYS A 317 35.19 -29.38 -25.90
N SER A 318 35.43 -30.22 -24.90
CA SER A 318 34.41 -30.58 -23.89
C SER A 318 34.38 -29.62 -22.69
N ILE A 319 35.52 -29.00 -22.36
CA ILE A 319 35.66 -28.12 -21.19
C ILE A 319 35.17 -26.69 -21.50
N ILE A 320 35.35 -26.19 -22.72
CA ILE A 320 35.01 -24.81 -23.10
C ILE A 320 33.49 -24.60 -23.28
N PHE A 321 32.70 -25.66 -23.52
CA PHE A 321 31.24 -25.56 -23.75
C PHE A 321 30.34 -25.89 -22.54
N SER A 322 30.88 -25.98 -21.32
CA SER A 322 30.05 -26.12 -20.12
C SER A 322 29.90 -24.78 -19.38
N LYS A 323 28.69 -24.55 -18.83
CA LYS A 323 28.25 -23.28 -18.22
C LYS A 323 28.91 -22.83 -16.88
N PRO A 324 29.84 -23.53 -16.17
CA PRO A 324 30.30 -23.04 -14.87
C PRO A 324 31.53 -22.11 -14.91
N LEU A 325 32.15 -21.82 -16.07
CA LEU A 325 33.43 -21.09 -16.10
C LEU A 325 33.36 -19.54 -16.14
N LYS A 326 32.19 -18.93 -15.90
CA LYS A 326 32.12 -17.45 -15.67
C LYS A 326 32.58 -17.05 -14.25
N VAL A 327 32.76 -18.00 -13.34
CA VAL A 327 33.07 -17.74 -11.92
C VAL A 327 34.57 -17.68 -11.64
N VAL A 328 35.39 -18.45 -12.37
CA VAL A 328 36.84 -18.53 -12.12
C VAL A 328 37.57 -17.23 -12.53
N VAL A 329 36.99 -16.45 -13.45
CA VAL A 329 37.60 -15.23 -14.01
C VAL A 329 37.53 -14.02 -13.04
N LYS A 330 36.83 -14.12 -11.89
CA LYS A 330 36.65 -13.00 -10.95
C LYS A 330 37.26 -13.20 -9.55
N LEU A 331 38.05 -14.24 -9.34
CA LEU A 331 38.76 -14.46 -8.07
C LEU A 331 40.06 -13.63 -8.02
N PRO A 332 40.39 -12.97 -6.89
CA PRO A 332 41.66 -12.25 -6.75
C PRO A 332 42.87 -13.19 -6.91
N TRP A 333 43.80 -12.85 -7.81
CA TRP A 333 44.99 -13.66 -8.14
C TRP A 333 45.90 -13.95 -6.93
N THR A 334 45.79 -13.16 -5.87
CA THR A 334 46.50 -13.31 -4.59
C THR A 334 46.14 -14.58 -3.81
N ILE A 335 45.01 -15.22 -4.14
CA ILE A 335 44.53 -16.46 -3.51
C ILE A 335 44.91 -17.69 -4.36
N VAL A 336 44.91 -17.53 -5.69
CA VAL A 336 45.15 -18.61 -6.66
C VAL A 336 46.63 -18.98 -6.77
N SER A 337 47.54 -18.01 -6.59
CA SER A 337 48.99 -18.21 -6.73
C SER A 337 49.66 -19.03 -5.61
N LYS A 338 48.93 -19.37 -4.54
CA LYS A 338 49.45 -20.13 -3.39
C LYS A 338 49.31 -21.64 -3.54
N VAL A 339 48.66 -22.11 -4.61
CA VAL A 339 48.46 -23.54 -4.89
C VAL A 339 49.54 -24.03 -5.88
N PRO A 340 50.38 -25.02 -5.51
CA PRO A 340 51.54 -25.43 -6.32
C PRO A 340 51.22 -25.86 -7.76
N VAL A 341 50.07 -26.52 -7.95
CA VAL A 341 49.60 -27.04 -9.25
C VAL A 341 49.21 -25.91 -10.22
N LEU A 342 48.75 -24.77 -9.72
CA LEU A 342 48.30 -23.64 -10.53
C LEU A 342 49.43 -22.71 -10.98
N LYS A 343 50.63 -22.85 -10.39
CA LYS A 343 51.84 -22.10 -10.76
C LYS A 343 52.33 -22.42 -12.19
N MET A 344 51.98 -23.60 -12.71
CA MET A 344 52.32 -24.08 -14.05
C MET A 344 51.45 -23.46 -15.16
N LEU A 345 50.35 -22.78 -14.81
CA LEU A 345 49.41 -22.16 -15.75
C LEU A 345 49.56 -20.63 -15.82
N LYS A 346 50.60 -20.07 -15.20
CA LYS A 346 50.79 -18.63 -15.04
C LYS A 346 51.00 -17.90 -16.36
N GLU A 347 51.89 -18.38 -17.22
CA GLU A 347 52.25 -17.70 -18.48
C GLU A 347 51.12 -17.73 -19.54
N PRO A 348 50.40 -18.84 -19.76
CA PRO A 348 49.31 -18.87 -20.74
C PRO A 348 48.09 -18.04 -20.31
N LEU A 349 47.80 -17.97 -19.00
CA LEU A 349 46.58 -17.35 -18.48
C LEU A 349 46.72 -15.82 -18.35
N GLU A 350 47.91 -15.30 -18.02
CA GLU A 350 48.18 -13.85 -17.99
C GLU A 350 47.99 -13.19 -19.37
N HIS A 351 48.32 -13.90 -20.45
CA HIS A 351 48.10 -13.41 -21.82
C HIS A 351 46.60 -13.31 -22.17
N VAL A 352 45.78 -14.26 -21.70
CA VAL A 352 44.32 -14.30 -21.91
C VAL A 352 43.59 -13.23 -21.09
N PHE A 353 44.02 -13.00 -19.83
CA PHE A 353 43.43 -11.97 -18.96
C PHE A 353 43.72 -10.54 -19.44
N SER A 354 44.87 -10.31 -20.06
CA SER A 354 45.20 -9.00 -20.64
C SER A 354 44.29 -8.62 -21.83
N ALA A 355 43.84 -9.61 -22.61
CA ALA A 355 42.92 -9.41 -23.73
C ALA A 355 41.47 -9.14 -23.28
N PHE A 356 41.08 -9.63 -22.09
CA PHE A 356 39.71 -9.53 -21.58
C PHE A 356 39.38 -8.20 -20.86
N ASN A 357 40.37 -7.45 -20.37
CA ASN A 357 40.14 -6.25 -19.56
C ASN A 357 40.01 -4.94 -20.36
N LYS A 358 39.79 -4.99 -21.68
CA LYS A 358 39.59 -3.80 -22.52
C LYS A 358 38.18 -3.61 -23.12
N GLY A 359 37.19 -4.43 -22.76
CA GLY A 359 35.81 -4.26 -23.23
C GLY A 359 34.81 -4.58 -22.12
N GLY A 360 34.06 -3.58 -21.68
CA GLY A 360 33.08 -3.71 -20.61
C GLY A 360 31.77 -4.42 -21.03
N GLU A 361 31.11 -4.93 -20.00
CA GLU A 361 29.66 -4.98 -19.73
C GLU A 361 28.61 -5.57 -20.70
N LYS A 362 27.80 -6.50 -20.12
CA LYS A 362 26.36 -6.82 -20.33
C LYS A 362 25.98 -7.43 -21.71
N LYS A 363 24.95 -8.25 -21.91
CA LYS A 363 23.87 -8.97 -21.19
C LYS A 363 23.36 -10.01 -22.22
N GLU A 364 22.72 -11.10 -21.83
CA GLU A 364 21.93 -11.93 -22.75
C GLU A 364 20.47 -12.01 -22.26
N GLY A 365 19.52 -11.66 -23.13
CA GLY A 365 18.12 -12.11 -23.11
C GLY A 365 18.02 -13.51 -23.72
N GLU A 366 16.89 -14.08 -24.10
CA GLU A 366 15.46 -13.73 -24.20
C GLU A 366 14.76 -15.09 -24.47
N ASP A 367 13.44 -15.21 -24.25
CA ASP A 367 12.60 -15.98 -25.18
C ASP A 367 11.12 -15.56 -25.04
N SER A 368 10.44 -15.63 -26.17
CA SER A 368 9.22 -14.94 -26.62
C SER A 368 7.89 -15.64 -26.30
N ASP A 369 6.78 -14.89 -26.19
CA ASP A 369 5.69 -15.00 -27.19
C ASP A 369 4.53 -13.99 -27.08
N SER A 370 4.11 -13.53 -28.28
CA SER A 370 2.85 -12.95 -28.78
C SER A 370 1.98 -11.95 -27.98
N LYS A 371 1.74 -10.80 -28.64
CA LYS A 371 0.99 -9.60 -28.25
C LYS A 371 -0.54 -9.76 -28.13
N SER A 372 -1.12 -9.10 -27.13
CA SER A 372 -2.34 -8.30 -27.26
C SER A 372 -2.10 -6.93 -26.58
N ASN A 373 -2.54 -5.86 -27.23
CA ASN A 373 -2.35 -4.49 -26.73
C ASN A 373 -3.19 -4.27 -25.47
N ILE A 374 -2.54 -4.34 -24.32
CA ILE A 374 -3.07 -3.86 -23.04
C ILE A 374 -2.14 -2.73 -22.63
N GLU A 375 -2.71 -1.52 -22.50
CA GLU A 375 -2.05 -0.40 -21.84
C GLU A 375 -1.45 -0.91 -20.53
N LYS A 376 -0.12 -0.87 -20.41
CA LYS A 376 0.56 -1.33 -19.20
C LYS A 376 0.01 -0.50 -18.02
N PRO A 377 -0.53 -1.14 -16.96
CA PRO A 377 -0.94 -0.41 -15.78
C PRO A 377 0.28 0.33 -15.19
N PRO A 378 0.07 1.48 -14.52
CA PRO A 378 1.17 2.19 -13.87
C PRO A 378 1.93 1.22 -12.97
N LEU A 379 3.26 1.23 -13.07
CA LEU A 379 4.14 0.37 -12.26
C LEU A 379 3.90 0.69 -10.79
N ILE A 380 3.33 -0.26 -10.05
CA ILE A 380 3.27 -0.24 -8.59
C ILE A 380 4.71 -0.48 -8.11
N GLU A 381 5.42 0.57 -7.74
CA GLU A 381 6.72 0.45 -7.08
C GLU A 381 6.49 0.11 -5.61
N GLU A 382 6.53 -1.19 -5.29
CA GLU A 382 6.53 -1.66 -3.91
C GLU A 382 7.71 -1.04 -3.15
N ILE A 383 7.44 -0.46 -1.97
CA ILE A 383 8.48 0.15 -1.15
C ILE A 383 9.49 -0.93 -0.77
N THR A 384 10.74 -0.73 -1.19
CA THR A 384 11.84 -1.58 -0.74
C THR A 384 12.41 -0.99 0.55
N ILE A 385 11.96 -1.46 1.71
CA ILE A 385 12.53 -1.13 3.03
C ILE A 385 12.70 -2.42 3.85
N PRO A 386 13.78 -2.59 4.65
CA PRO A 386 13.93 -3.76 5.52
C PRO A 386 12.91 -3.75 6.65
N CYS A 387 12.49 -4.94 7.11
CA CYS A 387 11.57 -5.08 8.22
C CYS A 387 12.18 -4.60 9.57
N VAL A 388 11.33 -4.38 10.56
CA VAL A 388 11.71 -3.88 11.89
C VAL A 388 12.83 -4.71 12.51
N MET A 389 12.74 -6.04 12.46
CA MET A 389 13.76 -6.92 13.04
C MET A 389 15.10 -6.82 12.29
N ASP A 390 15.09 -6.75 10.95
CA ASP A 390 16.30 -6.53 10.15
C ASP A 390 16.98 -5.20 10.49
N LEU A 391 16.19 -4.13 10.66
CA LEU A 391 16.69 -2.82 11.05
C LEU A 391 17.25 -2.83 12.47
N PHE A 392 16.58 -3.52 13.40
CA PHE A 392 17.05 -3.68 14.77
C PHE A 392 18.40 -4.41 14.85
N GLU A 393 18.61 -5.48 14.08
CA GLU A 393 19.86 -6.25 14.06
C GLU A 393 21.10 -5.43 13.65
N VAL A 394 20.90 -4.36 12.86
CA VAL A 394 21.96 -3.46 12.44
C VAL A 394 22.14 -2.23 13.34
N GLY A 395 21.31 -2.12 14.38
CA GLY A 395 21.37 -1.12 15.43
C GLY A 395 20.41 0.06 15.27
N VAL A 396 19.35 -0.04 14.46
CA VAL A 396 18.33 1.01 14.37
C VAL A 396 17.43 0.95 15.61
N CYS A 397 17.23 2.11 16.24
CA CYS A 397 16.31 2.31 17.34
C CYS A 397 14.99 2.87 16.85
N PHE A 398 13.89 2.46 17.48
CA PHE A 398 12.53 2.93 17.15
C PHE A 398 11.97 3.73 18.33
N VAL A 399 11.45 4.93 18.06
CA VAL A 399 10.94 5.85 19.08
C VAL A 399 9.55 6.39 18.69
N PRO A 400 8.56 6.36 19.60
CA PRO A 400 7.22 6.87 19.33
C PRO A 400 7.16 8.40 19.33
N THR A 401 6.23 8.94 18.56
CA THR A 401 5.93 10.38 18.46
C THR A 401 4.43 10.64 18.59
N ASN A 402 4.05 11.80 19.16
CA ASN A 402 2.64 12.15 19.40
C ASN A 402 2.07 13.10 18.34
N GLU A 403 2.82 13.44 17.29
CA GLU A 403 2.46 14.51 16.33
C GLU A 403 1.84 13.97 15.02
N GLY A 404 1.41 12.71 14.99
CA GLY A 404 0.79 12.10 13.81
C GLY A 404 1.79 11.77 12.69
N ILE A 405 1.31 11.63 11.45
CA ILE A 405 2.13 11.11 10.33
C ILE A 405 3.31 12.05 9.99
N GLN A 406 3.15 13.36 10.20
CA GLN A 406 4.16 14.37 9.88
C GLN A 406 5.46 14.25 10.71
N SER A 407 5.44 13.57 11.86
CA SER A 407 6.64 13.40 12.71
C SER A 407 7.53 12.23 12.31
N ILE A 408 7.19 11.50 11.24
CA ILE A 408 8.03 10.43 10.71
C ILE A 408 9.37 11.02 10.26
N SER A 409 10.44 10.56 10.88
CA SER A 409 11.80 11.06 10.59
C SER A 409 12.85 10.02 10.96
N PHE A 410 14.02 10.11 10.33
CA PHE A 410 15.16 9.25 10.64
C PHE A 410 16.40 10.08 10.93
N ASP A 411 16.96 9.92 12.13
CA ASP A 411 18.25 10.49 12.48
C ASP A 411 19.36 9.47 12.21
N ALA A 412 20.11 9.69 11.13
CA ALA A 412 21.22 8.83 10.74
C ALA A 412 22.41 8.86 11.74
N LYS A 413 22.54 9.90 12.57
CA LYS A 413 23.63 10.01 13.56
C LYS A 413 23.38 9.09 14.75
N THR A 414 22.15 9.09 15.26
CA THR A 414 21.74 8.22 16.38
C THR A 414 21.16 6.89 15.91
N ALA A 415 21.00 6.71 14.60
CA ALA A 415 20.32 5.57 13.99
C ALA A 415 18.91 5.37 14.57
N THR A 416 18.14 6.44 14.68
CA THR A 416 16.80 6.42 15.31
C THR A 416 15.73 6.72 14.28
N LEU A 417 14.76 5.81 14.15
CA LEU A 417 13.54 5.98 13.36
C LEU A 417 12.39 6.39 14.29
N TYR A 418 11.83 7.56 14.03
CA TYR A 418 10.68 8.12 14.75
C TYR A 418 9.40 7.77 13.98
N LEU A 419 8.42 7.19 14.68
CA LEU A 419 7.13 6.79 14.11
C LEU A 419 5.97 7.30 14.97
N PRO A 420 4.80 7.60 14.39
CA PRO A 420 3.62 7.98 15.15
C PRO A 420 3.10 6.83 15.99
N ILE A 421 2.50 7.16 17.13
CA ILE A 421 1.75 6.19 17.93
C ILE A 421 0.43 5.88 17.24
N ILE A 422 0.18 4.59 17.00
CA ILE A 422 -1.05 4.08 16.40
C ILE A 422 -1.72 3.04 17.30
N SER A 423 -3.01 3.20 17.55
CA SER A 423 -3.89 2.25 18.24
C SER A 423 -4.59 1.40 17.20
N ILE A 424 -4.38 0.09 17.27
CA ILE A 424 -4.96 -0.88 16.34
C ILE A 424 -6.03 -1.70 17.07
N ASP A 425 -7.24 -1.69 16.54
CA ASP A 425 -8.41 -2.42 17.02
C ASP A 425 -9.20 -3.06 15.87
N VAL A 426 -10.35 -3.65 16.20
CA VAL A 426 -11.21 -4.38 15.26
C VAL A 426 -11.80 -3.53 14.12
N ASN A 427 -11.78 -2.20 14.23
CA ASN A 427 -12.30 -1.29 13.20
C ASN A 427 -11.17 -0.64 12.39
N SER A 428 -9.94 -0.65 12.91
CA SER A 428 -8.80 0.11 12.38
C SER A 428 -8.47 -0.22 10.92
N GLU A 429 -8.54 -1.49 10.52
CA GLU A 429 -8.29 -1.90 9.13
C GLU A 429 -9.30 -1.22 8.17
N ILE A 430 -10.58 -1.28 8.50
CA ILE A 430 -11.66 -0.74 7.67
C ILE A 430 -11.57 0.77 7.59
N VAL A 431 -11.29 1.45 8.72
CA VAL A 431 -11.07 2.89 8.76
C VAL A 431 -9.90 3.28 7.85
N LEU A 432 -8.75 2.63 8.00
CA LEU A 432 -7.56 2.91 7.20
C LEU A 432 -7.80 2.66 5.71
N ARG A 433 -8.43 1.54 5.33
CA ARG A 433 -8.75 1.22 3.93
C ARG A 433 -9.68 2.26 3.30
N ASN A 434 -10.71 2.71 4.01
CA ASN A 434 -11.64 3.71 3.48
C ASN A 434 -11.00 5.10 3.38
N LEU A 435 -10.14 5.48 4.32
CA LEU A 435 -9.38 6.73 4.24
C LEU A 435 -8.37 6.71 3.08
N VAL A 436 -7.66 5.59 2.87
CA VAL A 436 -6.75 5.40 1.73
C VAL A 436 -7.52 5.41 0.40
N ALA A 437 -8.68 4.75 0.33
CA ALA A 437 -9.54 4.78 -0.85
C ALA A 437 -10.04 6.19 -1.15
N TYR A 438 -10.45 6.93 -0.11
CA TYR A 438 -10.86 8.33 -0.24
C TYR A 438 -9.72 9.23 -0.74
N GLU A 439 -8.52 9.09 -0.16
CA GLU A 439 -7.31 9.81 -0.61
C GLU A 439 -6.99 9.52 -2.08
N ALA A 440 -7.10 8.26 -2.50
CA ALA A 440 -6.84 7.85 -3.89
C ALA A 440 -7.90 8.35 -4.88
N CYS A 441 -9.14 8.59 -4.43
CA CYS A 441 -10.22 9.12 -5.27
C CYS A 441 -10.19 10.65 -5.42
N ARG A 442 -9.56 11.37 -4.48
CA ARG A 442 -9.41 12.83 -4.57
C ARG A 442 -8.52 13.19 -5.78
N ALA A 443 -8.95 14.21 -6.54
CA ALA A 443 -8.25 14.64 -7.75
C ALA A 443 -6.89 15.31 -7.47
N SER A 444 -6.72 15.93 -6.31
CA SER A 444 -5.55 16.73 -5.94
C SER A 444 -4.91 16.24 -4.64
N GLY A 445 -3.61 16.47 -4.52
CA GLY A 445 -2.85 16.25 -3.29
C GLY A 445 -1.93 15.02 -3.29
N PRO A 446 -0.88 15.05 -2.45
CA PRO A 446 0.00 13.90 -2.21
C PRO A 446 -0.75 12.77 -1.49
N LEU A 447 -0.43 11.52 -1.84
CA LEU A 447 -1.03 10.32 -1.23
C LEU A 447 -0.34 9.97 0.11
N ILE A 448 -0.44 10.87 1.09
CA ILE A 448 0.30 10.81 2.37
C ILE A 448 -0.09 9.57 3.19
N LEU A 449 -1.39 9.33 3.38
CA LEU A 449 -1.85 8.21 4.18
C LEU A 449 -1.55 6.88 3.49
N THR A 450 -1.72 6.83 2.17
CA THR A 450 -1.34 5.65 1.36
C THR A 450 0.15 5.37 1.51
N ARG A 451 1.00 6.40 1.41
CA ARG A 451 2.45 6.25 1.53
C ARG A 451 2.89 5.86 2.94
N TYR A 452 2.21 6.36 3.98
CA TYR A 452 2.37 5.87 5.34
C TYR A 452 1.98 4.40 5.47
N SER A 453 0.85 3.99 4.90
CA SER A 453 0.40 2.60 4.94
C SER A 453 1.39 1.66 4.27
N GLU A 454 1.98 2.06 3.14
CA GLU A 454 3.02 1.29 2.47
C GLU A 454 4.32 1.23 3.30
N LEU A 455 4.71 2.32 3.98
CA LEU A 455 5.85 2.30 4.89
C LEU A 455 5.62 1.28 6.02
N MET A 456 4.45 1.32 6.64
CA MET A 456 4.10 0.41 7.74
C MET A 456 4.03 -1.05 7.28
N ASN A 457 3.44 -1.31 6.10
CA ASN A 457 3.49 -2.61 5.44
C ASN A 457 4.93 -3.07 5.19
N GLY A 458 5.80 -2.19 4.67
CA GLY A 458 7.19 -2.54 4.38
C GLY A 458 8.04 -2.85 5.61
N ILE A 459 7.76 -2.22 6.76
CA ILE A 459 8.52 -2.48 7.99
C ILE A 459 7.92 -3.59 8.87
N ILE A 460 6.63 -3.92 8.73
CA ILE A 460 5.93 -4.95 9.51
C ILE A 460 5.59 -6.15 8.61
N ASP A 461 6.49 -7.13 8.55
CA ASP A 461 6.26 -8.37 7.77
C ASP A 461 5.73 -9.50 8.66
N THR A 462 6.25 -9.62 9.89
CA THR A 462 5.97 -10.74 10.79
C THR A 462 5.34 -10.32 12.12
N GLU A 463 4.77 -11.29 12.84
CA GLU A 463 4.29 -11.10 14.22
C GLU A 463 5.39 -10.52 15.15
N ASN A 464 6.66 -10.88 14.92
CA ASN A 464 7.77 -10.36 15.73
C ASN A 464 8.03 -8.87 15.47
N ASP A 465 7.87 -8.40 14.24
CA ASP A 465 7.99 -6.98 13.89
C ASP A 465 6.91 -6.16 14.60
N ALA A 466 5.65 -6.63 14.51
CA ALA A 466 4.52 -6.01 15.20
C ALA A 466 4.70 -6.00 16.72
N LYS A 467 5.11 -7.15 17.30
CA LYS A 467 5.39 -7.28 18.74
C LYS A 467 6.49 -6.33 19.18
N PHE A 468 7.57 -6.19 18.40
CA PHE A 468 8.66 -5.28 18.72
C PHE A 468 8.18 -3.82 18.75
N LEU A 469 7.42 -3.38 17.74
CA LEU A 469 6.86 -2.02 17.72
C LEU A 469 5.87 -1.77 18.86
N ARG A 470 5.12 -2.80 19.27
CA ARG A 470 4.26 -2.75 20.47
C ARG A 470 5.08 -2.56 21.74
N GLU A 471 6.16 -3.31 21.92
CA GLU A 471 7.07 -3.16 23.07
C GLU A 471 7.75 -1.78 23.12
N ARG A 472 7.93 -1.12 21.97
CA ARG A 472 8.42 0.26 21.86
C ARG A 472 7.34 1.33 22.04
N GLY A 473 6.09 0.94 22.25
CA GLY A 473 4.97 1.87 22.44
C GLY A 473 4.55 2.63 21.17
N ILE A 474 5.00 2.18 20.00
CA ILE A 474 4.59 2.73 18.69
C ILE A 474 3.23 2.15 18.30
N ILE A 475 3.02 0.85 18.53
CA ILE A 475 1.73 0.19 18.30
C ILE A 475 1.04 -0.09 19.64
N ILE A 476 -0.16 0.44 19.83
CA ILE A 476 -1.07 0.07 20.90
C ILE A 476 -2.00 -1.01 20.34
N ASN A 477 -1.65 -2.28 20.57
CA ASN A 477 -2.42 -3.42 20.07
C ASN A 477 -3.65 -3.68 20.97
N ARG A 478 -4.85 -3.57 20.40
CA ARG A 478 -6.15 -3.94 21.02
C ARG A 478 -6.81 -5.14 20.32
N LEU A 479 -6.09 -5.77 19.40
CA LEU A 479 -6.47 -7.04 18.75
C LEU A 479 -6.09 -8.24 19.64
N LYS A 480 -6.37 -9.46 19.17
CA LYS A 480 -6.13 -10.68 19.97
C LYS A 480 -4.66 -11.10 19.96
N SER A 481 -3.91 -10.73 18.94
CA SER A 481 -2.51 -11.12 18.78
C SER A 481 -1.71 -10.07 18.01
N ASP A 482 -0.38 -10.12 18.13
CA ASP A 482 0.52 -9.30 17.32
C ASP A 482 0.55 -9.79 15.87
N LYS A 483 0.16 -11.05 15.62
CA LYS A 483 -0.03 -11.59 14.27
C LYS A 483 -1.15 -10.88 13.52
N GLU A 484 -2.31 -10.65 14.16
CA GLU A 484 -3.42 -9.92 13.53
C GLU A 484 -3.01 -8.50 13.12
N VAL A 485 -2.10 -7.86 13.86
CA VAL A 485 -1.53 -6.55 13.48
C VAL A 485 -0.66 -6.66 12.23
N ALA A 486 0.21 -7.67 12.15
CA ALA A 486 1.04 -7.88 10.96
C ALA A 486 0.17 -8.23 9.72
N ASP A 487 -0.80 -9.12 9.88
CA ASP A 487 -1.74 -9.50 8.81
C ASP A 487 -2.53 -8.28 8.29
N LEU A 488 -2.94 -7.37 9.18
CA LEU A 488 -3.60 -6.11 8.80
C LEU A 488 -2.71 -5.27 7.87
N TRP A 489 -1.47 -4.97 8.26
CA TRP A 489 -0.57 -4.13 7.45
C TRP A 489 -0.19 -4.80 6.13
N ASN A 490 0.07 -6.11 6.15
CA ASN A 490 0.31 -6.93 4.97
C ASN A 490 -0.87 -6.92 3.98
N GLY A 491 -2.11 -6.78 4.49
CA GLY A 491 -3.32 -6.70 3.69
C GLY A 491 -3.58 -5.32 3.06
N MET A 492 -2.90 -4.25 3.50
CA MET A 492 -3.19 -2.87 3.08
C MET A 492 -2.64 -2.51 1.68
N SER A 493 -1.72 -3.29 1.11
CA SER A 493 -0.96 -2.92 -0.08
C SER A 493 -1.77 -3.05 -1.39
N ASN A 494 -2.48 -1.99 -1.78
CA ASN A 494 -3.01 -1.80 -3.13
C ASN A 494 -3.04 -0.30 -3.51
N SER A 495 -1.90 0.28 -3.90
CA SER A 495 -1.86 1.65 -4.41
C SER A 495 -2.46 1.74 -5.81
N LEU A 496 -3.41 2.65 -6.03
CA LEU A 496 -4.02 2.88 -7.35
C LEU A 496 -3.17 3.80 -8.25
N ARG A 497 -2.24 4.56 -7.65
CA ARG A 497 -1.37 5.55 -8.30
C ARG A 497 -0.03 5.58 -7.57
N LEU A 498 1.01 6.08 -8.23
CA LEU A 498 2.33 6.32 -7.62
C LEU A 498 2.20 7.22 -6.39
N THR A 499 2.74 6.75 -5.27
CA THR A 499 2.69 7.35 -3.93
C THR A 499 4.00 8.07 -3.62
N LYS A 500 4.34 9.11 -4.38
CA LYS A 500 5.53 9.93 -4.07
C LYS A 500 5.18 11.00 -3.05
N VAL A 501 5.79 10.91 -1.87
CA VAL A 501 5.61 11.84 -0.76
C VAL A 501 6.99 12.17 -0.21
N SER A 502 7.47 13.37 -0.52
CA SER A 502 8.88 13.78 -0.38
C SER A 502 9.49 13.48 1.00
N PHE A 503 8.76 13.74 2.09
CA PHE A 503 9.30 13.54 3.44
C PHE A 503 9.37 12.05 3.83
N ILE A 504 8.36 11.23 3.50
CA ILE A 504 8.37 9.79 3.77
C ILE A 504 9.40 9.09 2.88
N ASP A 505 9.48 9.48 1.61
CA ASP A 505 10.45 8.94 0.65
C ASP A 505 11.87 9.20 1.10
N LYS A 506 12.16 10.43 1.56
CA LYS A 506 13.45 10.77 2.13
C LYS A 506 13.80 9.88 3.34
N VAL A 507 12.84 9.63 4.23
CA VAL A 507 13.05 8.73 5.38
C VAL A 507 13.38 7.31 4.91
N ILE A 508 12.64 6.78 3.93
CA ILE A 508 12.89 5.45 3.34
C ILE A 508 14.29 5.39 2.72
N GLU A 509 14.68 6.42 1.96
CA GLU A 509 16.01 6.53 1.34
C GLU A 509 17.12 6.56 2.39
N ASP A 510 16.98 7.38 3.44
CA ASP A 510 17.98 7.52 4.49
C ASP A 510 18.11 6.24 5.33
N VAL A 511 17.00 5.57 5.66
CA VAL A 511 17.00 4.26 6.34
C VAL A 511 17.70 3.21 5.47
N ASN A 512 17.35 3.13 4.18
CA ASN A 512 17.98 2.20 3.26
C ASN A 512 19.47 2.47 3.08
N LYS A 513 19.87 3.73 2.97
CA LYS A 513 21.27 4.13 2.86
C LYS A 513 22.05 3.71 4.10
N TYR A 514 21.48 3.93 5.29
CA TYR A 514 22.07 3.49 6.55
C TYR A 514 22.23 1.96 6.59
N TYR A 515 21.14 1.21 6.35
CA TYR A 515 21.12 -0.25 6.38
C TYR A 515 22.11 -0.86 5.38
N ASN A 516 22.06 -0.43 4.11
CA ASN A 516 22.94 -0.92 3.05
C ASN A 516 24.40 -0.51 3.23
N GLY A 517 24.67 0.54 4.01
CA GLY A 517 26.01 0.96 4.39
C GLY A 517 26.72 -0.04 5.32
N ARG A 518 25.97 -0.82 6.11
CA ARG A 518 26.51 -1.70 7.16
C ARG A 518 27.24 -2.90 6.57
N TRP A 519 28.43 -3.17 7.10
CA TRP A 519 29.28 -4.27 6.61
C TRP A 519 28.60 -5.64 6.76
N LYS A 520 27.86 -5.88 7.84
CA LYS A 520 27.06 -7.10 8.05
C LYS A 520 26.09 -7.34 6.89
N VAL A 521 25.33 -6.32 6.48
CA VAL A 521 24.37 -6.40 5.37
C VAL A 521 25.09 -6.64 4.05
N LYS A 522 26.20 -5.93 3.80
CA LYS A 522 27.01 -6.13 2.58
C LYS A 522 27.53 -7.56 2.46
N ILE A 523 28.02 -8.14 3.56
CA ILE A 523 28.44 -9.56 3.59
C ILE A 523 27.24 -10.48 3.37
N GLY A 524 26.11 -10.23 4.04
CA GLY A 524 24.90 -11.04 3.87
C GLY A 524 24.44 -11.08 2.41
N LYS A 525 24.38 -9.92 1.75
CA LYS A 525 24.07 -9.81 0.31
C LYS A 525 25.09 -10.56 -0.55
N PHE A 526 26.38 -10.48 -0.21
CA PHE A 526 27.43 -11.23 -0.89
C PHE A 526 27.25 -12.75 -0.71
N MET A 527 27.02 -13.22 0.52
CA MET A 527 26.79 -14.63 0.83
C MET A 527 25.58 -15.18 0.09
N LYS A 528 24.44 -14.47 0.12
CA LYS A 528 23.22 -14.85 -0.60
C LYS A 528 23.46 -14.95 -2.11
N LYS A 529 24.10 -13.94 -2.68
CA LYS A 529 24.32 -13.85 -4.12
C LYS A 529 25.34 -14.87 -4.65
N TYR A 530 26.43 -15.10 -3.92
CA TYR A 530 27.57 -15.86 -4.45
C TYR A 530 27.74 -17.23 -3.80
N VAL A 531 27.62 -17.33 -2.47
CA VAL A 531 27.87 -18.58 -1.76
C VAL A 531 26.65 -19.49 -1.81
N PHE A 532 25.49 -18.98 -1.40
CA PHE A 532 24.24 -19.76 -1.42
C PHE A 532 23.73 -20.00 -2.85
N GLY A 533 23.80 -18.99 -3.72
CA GLY A 533 23.49 -19.14 -5.14
C GLY A 533 24.36 -20.19 -5.86
N SER A 534 25.57 -20.47 -5.35
CA SER A 534 26.49 -21.48 -5.91
C SER A 534 26.59 -22.73 -5.04
N TRP A 535 25.67 -22.94 -4.09
CA TRP A 535 25.78 -23.99 -3.07
C TRP A 535 25.94 -25.39 -3.68
N GLN A 536 25.22 -25.68 -4.77
CA GLN A 536 25.32 -26.97 -5.49
C GLN A 536 26.69 -27.21 -6.13
N LEU A 537 27.36 -26.14 -6.58
CA LEU A 537 28.72 -26.23 -7.11
C LEU A 537 29.73 -26.45 -5.98
N LEU A 538 29.50 -25.79 -4.84
CA LEU A 538 30.33 -25.94 -3.65
C LEU A 538 30.26 -27.36 -3.07
N THR A 539 29.07 -27.96 -3.02
CA THR A 539 28.88 -29.35 -2.56
C THR A 539 29.51 -30.36 -3.52
N PHE A 540 29.39 -30.15 -4.83
CA PHE A 540 30.06 -30.96 -5.84
C PHE A 540 31.60 -30.89 -5.70
N LEU A 541 32.15 -29.68 -5.51
CA LEU A 541 33.58 -29.49 -5.27
C LEU A 541 34.04 -30.22 -4.00
N ALA A 542 33.27 -30.12 -2.91
CA ALA A 542 33.56 -30.80 -1.66
C ALA A 542 33.57 -32.33 -1.83
N ALA A 543 32.63 -32.90 -2.60
CA ALA A 543 32.60 -34.31 -2.91
C ALA A 543 33.84 -34.77 -3.70
N ILE A 544 34.29 -33.98 -4.69
CA ILE A 544 35.54 -34.26 -5.43
C ILE A 544 36.74 -34.26 -4.48
N ILE A 545 36.84 -33.25 -3.60
CA ILE A 545 37.95 -33.17 -2.64
C ILE A 545 37.95 -34.37 -1.70
N LEU A 546 36.78 -34.78 -1.19
CA LEU A 546 36.66 -35.98 -0.35
C LEU A 546 37.07 -37.25 -1.10
N LEU A 547 36.67 -37.40 -2.37
CA LEU A 547 37.10 -38.52 -3.21
C LEU A 547 38.63 -38.53 -3.40
N LEU A 548 39.23 -37.37 -3.68
CA LEU A 548 40.69 -37.26 -3.82
C LEU A 548 41.42 -37.59 -2.52
N LEU A 549 40.90 -37.15 -1.37
CA LEU A 549 41.44 -37.49 -0.05
C LEU A 549 41.32 -38.99 0.24
N MET A 550 40.20 -39.62 -0.11
CA MET A 550 40.01 -41.07 0.00
C MET A 550 40.96 -41.85 -0.91
N CYS A 551 41.15 -41.39 -2.15
CA CYS A 551 42.13 -41.97 -3.07
C CYS A 551 43.56 -41.82 -2.53
N LEU A 552 43.91 -40.66 -2.00
CA LEU A 552 45.23 -40.41 -1.38
C LEU A 552 45.43 -41.30 -0.14
N GLN A 553 44.41 -41.46 0.69
CA GLN A 553 44.45 -42.35 1.85
C GLN A 553 44.65 -43.81 1.44
N ALA A 554 43.87 -44.31 0.47
CA ALA A 554 44.01 -45.66 -0.05
C ALA A 554 45.40 -45.89 -0.68
N PHE A 555 45.88 -44.92 -1.46
CA PHE A 555 47.24 -44.93 -2.01
C PHE A 555 48.30 -45.00 -0.89
N CYS A 556 48.14 -44.19 0.16
CA CYS A 556 49.08 -44.17 1.27
C CYS A 556 49.06 -45.43 2.15
N GLN A 557 47.93 -46.14 2.21
CA GLN A 557 47.83 -47.45 2.85
C GLN A 557 48.51 -48.55 2.04
N VAL A 558 48.34 -48.55 0.71
CA VAL A 558 48.95 -49.57 -0.18
C VAL A 558 50.46 -49.39 -0.29
N TYR A 559 50.94 -48.15 -0.44
CA TYR A 559 52.36 -47.86 -0.70
C TYR A 559 53.17 -47.47 0.55
N SER A 560 52.57 -47.56 1.75
CA SER A 560 53.20 -47.18 3.03
C SER A 560 53.83 -45.78 2.96
N CYS A 561 53.01 -44.73 2.95
CA CYS A 561 53.45 -43.31 2.92
C CYS A 561 54.33 -42.86 4.10
N ARG A 562 54.74 -43.76 5.01
CA ARG A 562 55.67 -43.50 6.12
C ARG A 562 57.05 -42.97 5.66
N ARG A 563 57.38 -43.05 4.36
CA ARG A 563 58.64 -42.55 3.79
C ARG A 563 58.56 -41.22 3.02
N ILE A 564 57.37 -40.68 2.72
CA ILE A 564 57.23 -39.50 1.85
C ILE A 564 56.92 -38.21 2.63
N LEU A 565 56.33 -38.31 3.83
CA LEU A 565 56.19 -37.19 4.77
C LEU A 565 56.95 -37.52 6.06
N PRO A 566 58.18 -37.03 6.27
CA PRO A 566 58.86 -37.19 7.55
C PRO A 566 58.18 -36.27 8.56
N ILE A 567 57.23 -36.80 9.33
CA ILE A 567 56.84 -36.16 10.59
C ILE A 567 57.99 -36.44 11.57
N LYS A 568 58.96 -35.52 11.62
CA LYS A 568 59.97 -35.48 12.67
C LYS A 568 59.29 -35.01 13.96
N GLY A 569 59.29 -35.86 14.97
CA GLY A 569 59.09 -35.45 16.36
C GLY A 569 57.92 -36.13 17.05
N LEU A 570 58.17 -37.33 17.58
CA LEU A 570 57.65 -37.79 18.87
C LEU A 570 58.33 -39.15 19.16
N GLU A 571 59.54 -39.08 19.74
CA GLU A 571 60.10 -40.20 20.48
C GLU A 571 59.25 -40.43 21.74
N PRO A 572 58.86 -41.66 22.07
CA PRO A 572 58.32 -41.98 23.38
C PRO A 572 59.48 -42.09 24.38
N ALA A 573 59.36 -41.34 25.48
CA ALA A 573 60.22 -41.50 26.65
C ALA A 573 60.12 -42.94 27.18
N GLU A 574 61.28 -43.58 27.34
CA GLU A 574 61.43 -44.82 28.09
C GLU A 574 61.03 -44.57 29.56
N THR A 575 60.15 -45.41 30.09
CA THR A 575 60.04 -45.64 31.54
C THR A 575 59.98 -47.14 31.80
N ASN A 576 61.10 -47.64 32.34
CA ASN A 576 61.36 -48.85 33.14
C ASN A 576 60.61 -50.15 32.84
#